data_AF-A0A7S3GU25-F1
#
_entry.id   AF-A0A7S3GU25-F1
#
_cell.length_a   1.000
_cell.length_b   1.000
_cell.length_c   1.000
_cell.angle_alpha   90.00
_cell.angle_beta   90.00
_cell.angle_gamma   90.00
#
_symmetry.space_group_name_H-M   'P 1'
#
loop_
_entity.id
_entity.type
_entity.pdbx_description
1 polymer ?
#
loop_
_entity_poly.entity_id
_entity_poly.type
_entity_poly.pdbx_seq_one_letter_code
_entity_poly.pdbx_strand_id
1 'polypeptide(L)'
;VKIVIGWDVLFTALEDNLNSLVSLKQSPYFRNVHEFQEDTTSWESRLTHLRGIFEVWVEVQRKWLYLRGIFKNADIKAQLPAQFTKFKSIDSEYLNITKRVASKPTVLDLLQLDNLQRQLERQDATMALIQKALGDYLEKQRQIFPRFYFINNDDLVEIIGNSNEPSKIVVHLNNMFAAISGVEMTDATKSAP
;
A
#
# COMPACT_ATOMS: atom_id res chain seq x y z
N VAL A 1 1.13 -11.51 -8.82
CA VAL A 1 0.10 -11.03 -7.85
C VAL A 1 -0.93 -10.29 -8.67
N LYS A 2 -2.22 -10.58 -8.49
CA LYS A 2 -3.29 -9.78 -9.09
C LYS A 2 -3.59 -8.63 -8.15
N ILE A 3 -3.37 -7.40 -8.62
CA ILE A 3 -3.69 -6.16 -7.89
C ILE A 3 -4.77 -5.42 -8.67
N VAL A 4 -5.51 -4.55 -8.00
CA VAL A 4 -6.50 -3.71 -8.66
C VAL A 4 -5.77 -2.53 -9.31
N ILE A 5 -6.12 -2.24 -10.56
CA ILE A 5 -5.63 -1.10 -11.34
C ILE A 5 -6.83 -0.31 -11.88
N GLY A 6 -6.61 0.95 -12.26
CA GLY A 6 -7.69 1.80 -12.77
C GLY A 6 -8.69 2.24 -11.70
N TRP A 7 -8.21 2.52 -10.48
CA TRP A 7 -9.05 3.00 -9.38
C TRP A 7 -9.78 4.29 -9.73
N ASP A 8 -9.13 5.18 -10.47
CA ASP A 8 -9.69 6.42 -11.01
C ASP A 8 -10.96 6.17 -11.82
N VAL A 9 -10.93 5.21 -12.75
CA VAL A 9 -12.11 4.85 -13.57
C VAL A 9 -13.26 4.35 -12.70
N LEU A 10 -12.94 3.56 -11.67
CA LEU A 10 -13.95 3.04 -10.73
C LEU A 10 -14.56 4.15 -9.87
N PHE A 11 -13.75 5.09 -9.37
CA PHE A 11 -14.24 6.23 -8.61
C PHE A 11 -15.09 7.16 -9.46
N THR A 12 -14.64 7.52 -10.66
CA THR A 12 -15.41 8.36 -11.58
C THR A 12 -16.76 7.74 -11.89
N ALA A 13 -16.81 6.45 -12.27
CA ALA A 13 -18.06 5.77 -12.53
C ALA A 13 -18.99 5.73 -11.29
N LEU A 14 -18.42 5.60 -10.09
CA LEU A 14 -19.19 5.58 -8.85
C LEU A 14 -19.74 6.97 -8.51
N GLU A 15 -18.94 8.03 -8.69
CA GLU A 15 -19.37 9.42 -8.51
C GLU A 15 -20.45 9.82 -9.50
N ASP A 16 -20.31 9.47 -10.78
CA ASP A 16 -21.32 9.74 -11.81
C ASP A 16 -22.67 9.06 -11.49
N ASN A 17 -22.63 7.82 -11.02
CA ASN A 17 -23.83 7.10 -10.59
C ASN A 17 -24.47 7.71 -9.35
N LEU A 18 -23.67 8.10 -8.34
CA LEU A 18 -24.17 8.79 -7.15
C LEU A 18 -24.81 10.15 -7.51
N ASN A 19 -24.15 10.93 -8.37
CA ASN A 19 -24.68 12.21 -8.86
C ASN A 19 -26.00 12.02 -9.62
N SER A 20 -26.11 10.96 -10.42
CA SER A 20 -27.35 10.61 -11.13
C SER A 20 -28.50 10.30 -10.17
N LEU A 21 -28.23 9.59 -9.06
CA LEU A 21 -29.24 9.35 -8.02
C LEU A 21 -29.65 10.65 -7.32
N VAL A 22 -28.71 11.57 -7.05
CA VAL A 22 -29.01 12.88 -6.48
C VAL A 22 -29.92 13.70 -7.41
N SER A 23 -29.63 13.72 -8.71
CA SER A 23 -30.49 14.37 -9.70
C SER A 23 -31.88 13.73 -9.79
N LEU A 24 -31.97 12.40 -9.68
CA LEU A 24 -33.25 11.69 -9.72
C LEU A 24 -34.15 12.08 -8.54
N LYS A 25 -33.58 12.34 -7.36
CA LYS A 25 -34.32 12.84 -6.18
C LYS A 25 -34.93 14.23 -6.38
N GLN A 26 -34.38 15.03 -7.30
CA GLN A 26 -34.89 16.37 -7.63
C GLN A 26 -36.08 16.31 -8.61
N SER A 27 -36.34 15.15 -9.22
CA SER A 27 -37.43 14.96 -10.17
C SER A 27 -38.80 15.06 -9.48
N PRO A 28 -39.79 15.72 -10.09
CA PRO A 28 -41.14 15.85 -9.52
C PRO A 28 -41.86 14.51 -9.35
N TYR A 29 -41.48 13.48 -10.10
CA TYR A 29 -42.07 12.13 -9.99
C TYR A 29 -41.53 11.34 -8.79
N PHE A 30 -40.34 11.70 -8.29
CA PHE A 30 -39.70 11.02 -7.18
C PHE A 30 -40.52 11.12 -5.89
N ARG A 31 -41.15 12.28 -5.64
CA ARG A 31 -41.97 12.50 -4.43
C ARG A 31 -43.27 11.67 -4.43
N ASN A 32 -43.77 11.29 -5.60
CA ASN A 32 -45.13 10.76 -5.76
C ASN A 32 -45.19 9.23 -5.88
N VAL A 33 -44.04 8.55 -6.01
CA VAL A 33 -43.98 7.10 -6.16
C VAL A 33 -43.05 6.53 -5.08
N HIS A 34 -43.63 5.79 -4.14
CA HIS A 34 -42.93 5.31 -2.95
C HIS A 34 -41.83 4.30 -3.30
N GLU A 35 -42.10 3.42 -4.27
CA GLU A 35 -41.17 2.39 -4.75
C GLU A 35 -39.87 3.01 -5.29
N PHE A 36 -39.98 4.14 -6.02
CA PHE A 36 -38.80 4.86 -6.51
C PHE A 36 -37.97 5.45 -5.37
N GLN A 37 -38.59 5.88 -4.27
CA GLN A 37 -37.89 6.43 -3.12
C GLN A 37 -37.09 5.35 -2.39
N GLU A 38 -37.70 4.19 -2.16
CA GLU A 38 -37.05 3.05 -1.52
C GLU A 38 -35.88 2.53 -2.36
N ASP A 39 -36.09 2.34 -3.67
CA ASP A 39 -35.04 1.85 -4.58
C ASP A 39 -33.87 2.83 -4.67
N THR A 40 -34.15 4.13 -4.79
CA THR A 40 -33.10 5.16 -4.87
C THR A 40 -32.28 5.24 -3.59
N THR A 41 -32.95 5.17 -2.43
CA THR A 41 -32.28 5.20 -1.12
C THR A 41 -31.44 3.95 -0.91
N SER A 42 -31.95 2.78 -1.31
CA SER A 42 -31.22 1.51 -1.28
C SER A 42 -29.96 1.56 -2.15
N TRP A 43 -30.07 2.03 -3.40
CA TRP A 43 -28.92 2.15 -4.30
C TRP A 43 -27.89 3.17 -3.81
N GLU A 44 -28.32 4.32 -3.30
CA GLU A 44 -27.42 5.31 -2.73
C GLU A 44 -26.63 4.73 -1.55
N SER A 45 -27.29 4.00 -0.65
CA SER A 45 -26.63 3.32 0.47
C SER A 45 -25.58 2.31 -0.03
N ARG A 46 -25.95 1.50 -1.03
CA ARG A 46 -25.06 0.49 -1.63
C ARG A 46 -23.84 1.12 -2.30
N LEU A 47 -24.03 2.17 -3.10
CA LEU A 47 -22.93 2.86 -3.78
C LEU A 47 -22.04 3.64 -2.79
N THR A 48 -22.62 4.21 -1.74
CA THR A 48 -21.86 4.88 -0.67
C THR A 48 -21.00 3.89 0.10
N HIS A 49 -21.54 2.71 0.43
CA HIS A 49 -20.77 1.64 1.06
C HIS A 49 -19.63 1.15 0.14
N LEU A 50 -19.91 0.98 -1.15
CA LEU A 50 -18.90 0.59 -2.12
C LEU A 50 -17.75 1.61 -2.22
N ARG A 51 -18.08 2.91 -2.18
CA ARG A 51 -17.08 3.98 -2.12
C ARG A 51 -16.16 3.84 -0.92
N GLY A 52 -16.73 3.63 0.27
CA GLY A 52 -15.94 3.43 1.50
C GLY A 52 -15.00 2.24 1.41
N ILE A 53 -15.46 1.13 0.80
CA ILE A 53 -14.60 -0.03 0.52
C ILE A 53 -13.43 0.37 -0.38
N PHE A 54 -13.67 1.10 -1.47
CA PHE A 54 -12.62 1.53 -2.40
C PHE A 54 -11.58 2.44 -1.74
N GLU A 55 -12.03 3.43 -0.97
CA GLU A 55 -11.15 4.39 -0.28
C GLU A 55 -10.16 3.66 0.64
N VAL A 56 -10.65 2.73 1.46
CA VAL A 56 -9.79 1.93 2.35
C VAL A 56 -8.91 0.98 1.54
N TRP A 57 -9.45 0.32 0.51
CA TRP A 57 -8.69 -0.66 -0.26
C TRP A 57 -7.49 -0.04 -0.96
N VAL A 58 -7.65 1.13 -1.59
CA VAL A 58 -6.54 1.83 -2.27
C VAL A 58 -5.37 2.05 -1.32
N GLU A 59 -5.66 2.57 -0.11
CA GLU A 59 -4.64 2.82 0.91
C GLU A 59 -3.98 1.51 1.40
N VAL A 60 -4.78 0.47 1.64
CA VAL A 60 -4.28 -0.87 1.98
C VAL A 60 -3.37 -1.40 0.89
N GLN A 61 -3.76 -1.32 -0.38
CA GLN A 61 -2.96 -1.80 -1.51
C GLN A 61 -1.63 -1.07 -1.61
N ARG A 62 -1.63 0.26 -1.45
CA ARG A 62 -0.44 1.09 -1.48
C ARG A 62 0.54 0.72 -0.36
N LYS A 63 0.07 0.65 0.89
CA LYS A 63 0.90 0.27 2.05
C LYS A 63 1.40 -1.17 1.93
N TRP A 64 0.56 -2.08 1.46
CA TRP A 64 0.92 -3.48 1.26
C TRP A 64 2.02 -3.64 0.21
N LEU A 65 1.91 -2.96 -0.94
CA LEU A 65 2.94 -2.98 -1.98
C LEU A 65 4.27 -2.42 -1.47
N TYR A 66 4.22 -1.32 -0.73
CA TYR A 66 5.39 -0.71 -0.09
C TYR A 66 6.10 -1.69 0.85
N LEU A 67 5.39 -2.21 1.86
CA LEU A 67 5.94 -3.15 2.83
C LEU A 67 6.43 -4.45 2.17
N ARG A 68 5.72 -4.93 1.14
CA ARG A 68 6.14 -6.09 0.36
C ARG A 68 7.45 -5.84 -0.38
N GLY A 69 7.71 -4.62 -0.83
CA GLY A 69 8.99 -4.23 -1.43
C GLY A 69 10.11 -4.29 -0.40
N ILE A 70 9.91 -3.68 0.77
CA ILE A 70 10.89 -3.59 1.85
C ILE A 70 11.25 -4.96 2.41
N PHE A 71 10.24 -5.77 2.75
CA PHE A 71 10.44 -7.13 3.24
C PHE A 71 10.78 -8.13 2.13
N LYS A 72 11.29 -7.72 0.97
CA LYS A 72 12.07 -8.64 0.12
C LYS A 72 13.48 -8.83 0.67
N ASN A 73 14.08 -7.75 1.19
CA ASN A 73 15.45 -7.71 1.68
C ASN A 73 15.62 -8.59 2.92
N ALA A 74 16.59 -9.51 2.88
CA ALA A 74 16.82 -10.47 3.96
C ALA A 74 17.31 -9.78 5.25
N ASP A 75 18.17 -8.77 5.11
CA ASP A 75 18.73 -8.02 6.23
C ASP A 75 17.62 -7.32 7.04
N ILE A 76 16.68 -6.67 6.35
CA ILE A 76 15.56 -5.99 7.02
C ILE A 76 14.63 -6.99 7.73
N LYS A 77 14.41 -8.19 7.16
CA LYS A 77 13.65 -9.25 7.83
C LYS A 77 14.34 -9.70 9.13
N ALA A 78 15.66 -9.82 9.10
CA ALA A 78 16.45 -10.23 10.25
C ALA A 78 16.41 -9.16 11.36
N GLN A 79 16.38 -7.88 11.00
CA GLN A 79 16.32 -6.76 11.94
C GLN A 79 14.92 -6.52 12.51
N LEU A 80 13.86 -6.83 11.76
CA LEU A 80 12.46 -6.63 12.14
C LEU A 80 11.61 -7.92 12.08
N PRO A 81 11.97 -8.99 12.83
CA PRO A 81 11.36 -10.31 12.69
C PRO A 81 9.91 -10.38 13.16
N ALA A 82 9.55 -9.65 14.22
CA ALA A 82 8.18 -9.62 14.73
C ALA A 82 7.23 -8.92 13.75
N GLN A 83 7.70 -7.83 13.13
CA GLN A 83 6.99 -7.03 12.15
C GLN A 83 6.85 -7.81 10.84
N PHE A 84 7.90 -8.51 10.42
CA PHE A 84 7.84 -9.41 9.27
C PHE A 84 6.82 -10.54 9.47
N THR A 85 6.77 -11.14 10.67
CA THR A 85 5.79 -12.19 10.99
C THR A 85 4.35 -11.66 10.91
N LYS A 86 4.09 -10.47 11.47
CA LYS A 86 2.79 -9.78 11.33
C LYS A 86 2.46 -9.49 9.87
N PHE A 87 3.42 -8.97 9.11
CA PHE A 87 3.25 -8.67 7.69
C PHE A 87 2.92 -9.93 6.89
N LYS A 88 3.56 -11.07 7.16
CA LYS A 88 3.29 -12.34 6.47
C LYS A 88 1.84 -12.83 6.67
N SER A 89 1.28 -12.60 7.85
CA SER A 89 -0.14 -12.89 8.13
C SER A 89 -1.05 -12.01 7.26
N ILE A 90 -0.78 -10.70 7.23
CA ILE A 90 -1.53 -9.74 6.40
C ILE A 90 -1.38 -10.08 4.91
N ASP A 91 -0.18 -10.41 4.45
CA ASP A 91 0.11 -10.79 3.07
C ASP A 91 -0.75 -11.98 2.63
N SER A 92 -0.83 -13.01 3.46
CA SER A 92 -1.64 -14.20 3.19
C SER A 92 -3.13 -13.87 3.12
N GLU A 93 -3.64 -13.09 4.07
CA GLU A 93 -5.05 -12.66 4.08
C GLU A 93 -5.39 -11.77 2.87
N TYR A 94 -4.56 -10.78 2.57
CA TYR A 94 -4.75 -9.85 1.46
C TYR A 94 -4.71 -10.58 0.10
N LEU A 95 -3.80 -11.54 -0.06
CA LEU A 95 -3.75 -12.40 -1.25
C LEU A 95 -5.01 -13.27 -1.39
N ASN A 96 -5.61 -13.70 -0.28
CA ASN A 96 -6.88 -14.45 -0.33
C ASN A 96 -8.05 -13.55 -0.77
N ILE A 97 -8.13 -12.32 -0.25
CA ILE A 97 -9.15 -11.33 -0.65
C ILE A 97 -9.03 -11.04 -2.15
N THR A 98 -7.84 -10.67 -2.62
CA THR A 98 -7.59 -10.34 -4.03
C THR A 98 -7.84 -11.52 -4.96
N LYS A 99 -7.51 -12.76 -4.55
CA LYS A 99 -7.87 -13.97 -5.32
C LYS A 99 -9.38 -14.18 -5.42
N ARG A 100 -10.11 -14.00 -4.31
CA ARG A 100 -11.57 -14.15 -4.29
C ARG A 100 -12.22 -13.15 -5.24
N VAL A 101 -11.81 -11.89 -5.20
CA VAL A 101 -12.33 -10.85 -6.08
C VAL A 101 -11.90 -11.05 -7.53
N ALA A 102 -10.67 -11.52 -7.77
CA ALA A 102 -10.23 -11.85 -9.13
C ALA A 102 -10.95 -13.06 -9.76
N SER A 103 -11.65 -13.89 -8.96
CA SER A 103 -12.44 -15.02 -9.46
C SER A 103 -13.80 -14.59 -10.01
N LYS A 104 -14.36 -13.50 -9.47
CA LYS A 104 -15.61 -12.88 -9.91
C LYS A 104 -15.41 -11.36 -9.87
N PRO A 105 -14.94 -10.75 -10.97
CA PRO A 105 -14.56 -9.33 -11.00
C PRO A 105 -15.76 -8.36 -11.00
N THR A 106 -16.93 -8.82 -10.58
CA THR A 106 -18.13 -7.99 -10.48
C THR A 106 -18.03 -7.13 -9.23
N VAL A 107 -17.95 -5.82 -9.41
CA VAL A 107 -17.82 -4.85 -8.32
C VAL A 107 -18.96 -4.95 -7.30
N LEU A 108 -20.19 -5.23 -7.76
CA LEU A 108 -21.34 -5.38 -6.88
C LEU A 108 -21.26 -6.61 -5.97
N ASP A 109 -20.48 -7.63 -6.33
CA ASP A 109 -20.27 -8.81 -5.47
C ASP A 109 -19.45 -8.43 -4.22
N LEU A 110 -18.71 -7.32 -4.24
CA LEU A 110 -18.01 -6.80 -3.06
C LEU A 110 -18.96 -6.42 -1.94
N LEU A 111 -20.18 -5.98 -2.27
CA LEU A 111 -21.21 -5.65 -1.28
C LEU A 111 -21.76 -6.89 -0.56
N GLN A 112 -21.58 -8.08 -1.13
CA GLN A 112 -21.96 -9.35 -0.51
C GLN A 112 -20.85 -9.95 0.35
N LEU A 113 -19.65 -9.34 0.33
CA LEU A 113 -18.52 -9.79 1.14
C LEU A 113 -18.65 -9.21 2.55
N ASP A 114 -19.26 -10.00 3.44
CA ASP A 114 -19.41 -9.63 4.84
C ASP A 114 -18.07 -9.21 5.47
N ASN A 115 -18.10 -8.08 6.15
CA ASN A 115 -16.96 -7.50 6.88
C ASN A 115 -15.72 -7.18 6.02
N LEU A 116 -15.80 -7.12 4.68
CA LEU A 116 -14.66 -6.78 3.84
C LEU A 116 -14.03 -5.43 4.25
N GLN A 117 -14.85 -4.39 4.40
CA GLN A 117 -14.37 -3.07 4.82
C GLN A 117 -13.62 -3.14 6.17
N ARG A 118 -14.23 -3.78 7.17
CA ARG A 118 -13.61 -3.95 8.51
C ARG A 118 -12.31 -4.76 8.45
N GLN A 119 -12.24 -5.78 7.59
CA GLN A 119 -11.01 -6.55 7.38
C GLN A 119 -9.90 -5.67 6.79
N LEU A 120 -10.22 -4.86 5.78
CA LEU A 120 -9.29 -3.93 5.17
C LEU A 120 -8.83 -2.86 6.17
N GLU A 121 -9.74 -2.27 6.96
CA GLU A 121 -9.42 -1.29 8.01
C GLU A 121 -8.47 -1.87 9.07
N ARG A 122 -8.72 -3.13 9.49
CA ARG A 122 -7.81 -3.83 10.42
C ARG A 122 -6.43 -4.06 9.82
N GLN A 123 -6.37 -4.44 8.55
CA GLN A 123 -5.10 -4.62 7.83
C GLN A 123 -4.35 -3.30 7.69
N ASP A 124 -5.06 -2.21 7.39
CA ASP A 124 -4.51 -0.86 7.30
C ASP A 124 -3.86 -0.43 8.62
N ALA A 125 -4.60 -0.55 9.72
CA ALA A 125 -4.11 -0.22 11.05
C ALA A 125 -2.86 -1.05 11.44
N THR A 126 -2.86 -2.33 11.11
CA THR A 126 -1.71 -3.20 11.42
C THR A 126 -0.48 -2.84 10.58
N MET A 127 -0.67 -2.51 9.30
CA MET A 127 0.42 -2.04 8.43
C MET A 127 0.96 -0.68 8.88
N ALA A 128 0.11 0.23 9.37
CA ALA A 128 0.55 1.50 9.94
C ALA A 128 1.47 1.30 11.15
N LEU A 129 1.18 0.32 12.03
CA LEU A 129 2.07 -0.04 13.15
C LEU A 129 3.42 -0.59 12.66
N ILE A 130 3.41 -1.38 11.59
CA ILE A 130 4.64 -1.92 10.98
C ILE A 130 5.47 -0.78 10.37
N GLN A 131 4.84 0.14 9.63
CA GLN A 131 5.50 1.32 9.06
C GLN A 131 6.10 2.21 10.15
N LYS A 132 5.40 2.41 11.26
CA LYS A 132 5.94 3.15 12.40
C LYS A 132 7.20 2.49 12.97
N ALA A 133 7.15 1.18 13.22
CA ALA A 133 8.29 0.44 13.74
C ALA A 133 9.49 0.44 12.77
N LEU A 134 9.22 0.40 11.47
CA LEU A 134 10.26 0.57 10.44
C LEU A 134 10.86 1.98 10.52
N GLY A 135 10.04 3.03 10.61
CA GLY A 135 10.51 4.41 10.77
C GLY A 135 11.40 4.59 12.00
N ASP A 136 10.99 4.05 13.14
CA ASP A 136 11.78 4.08 14.39
C ASP A 136 13.13 3.33 14.22
N TYR A 137 13.15 2.24 13.45
CA TYR A 137 14.38 1.53 13.13
C TYR A 137 15.31 2.34 12.22
N LEU A 138 14.77 2.96 11.16
CA LEU A 138 15.53 3.81 10.24
C LEU A 138 16.13 5.02 10.98
N GLU A 139 15.40 5.62 11.90
CA GLU A 139 15.88 6.73 12.71
C GLU A 139 17.06 6.32 13.62
N LYS A 140 17.03 5.11 14.19
CA LYS A 140 18.19 4.56 14.92
C LYS A 140 19.41 4.40 14.02
N GLN A 141 19.23 3.95 12.78
CA GLN A 141 20.34 3.86 11.82
C GLN A 141 20.91 5.25 11.50
N ARG A 142 20.06 6.28 11.38
CA ARG A 142 20.50 7.67 11.20
C ARG A 142 21.29 8.21 12.39
N GLN A 143 20.93 7.84 13.62
CA GLN A 143 21.69 8.23 14.80
C GLN A 143 23.08 7.58 14.84
N ILE A 144 23.19 6.33 14.38
CA ILE A 144 24.48 5.62 14.29
C ILE A 144 25.37 6.26 13.21
N PHE A 145 24.79 6.59 12.06
CA PHE A 145 25.50 7.23 10.96
C PHE A 145 24.75 8.49 10.46
N PRO A 146 25.11 9.69 10.97
CA PRO A 146 24.38 10.93 10.67
C PRO A 146 24.30 11.32 9.19
N ARG A 147 25.11 10.73 8.31
CA ARG A 147 24.99 10.99 6.87
C ARG A 147 23.69 10.45 6.27
N PHE A 148 23.07 9.46 6.92
CA PHE A 148 21.76 8.96 6.50
C PHE A 148 20.62 9.98 6.67
N TYR A 149 20.84 11.13 7.33
CA TYR A 149 19.87 12.24 7.32
C TYR A 149 19.78 12.94 5.95
N PHE A 150 20.78 12.79 5.07
CA PHE A 150 20.78 13.43 3.75
C PHE A 150 20.07 12.60 2.65
N ILE A 151 19.58 11.42 3.00
CA ILE A 151 18.86 10.52 2.08
C ILE A 151 17.45 10.23 2.58
N ASN A 152 16.55 9.95 1.62
CA ASN A 152 15.17 9.60 1.94
C ASN A 152 15.08 8.18 2.56
N ASN A 153 13.90 7.81 3.05
CA ASN A 153 13.70 6.53 3.70
C ASN A 153 13.85 5.33 2.74
N ASP A 154 13.50 5.50 1.47
CA ASP A 154 13.52 4.42 0.47
C ASP A 154 14.97 4.09 0.07
N ASP A 155 15.78 5.13 -0.16
CA ASP A 155 17.23 5.02 -0.38
C ASP A 155 17.92 4.38 0.83
N LEU A 156 17.55 4.79 2.06
CA LEU A 156 18.12 4.23 3.27
C LEU A 156 17.77 2.74 3.43
N VAL A 157 16.53 2.38 3.13
CA VAL A 157 16.08 0.97 3.09
C VAL A 157 16.85 0.17 2.04
N GLU A 158 17.15 0.75 0.89
CA GLU A 158 17.93 0.10 -0.17
C GLU A 158 19.39 -0.12 0.26
N ILE A 159 20.02 0.86 0.90
CA ILE A 159 21.38 0.74 1.44
C ILE A 159 21.44 -0.38 2.50
N ILE A 160 20.51 -0.38 3.46
CA ILE A 160 20.46 -1.40 4.53
C ILE A 160 20.17 -2.78 3.94
N GLY A 161 19.28 -2.86 2.94
CA GLY A 161 18.87 -4.11 2.32
C GLY A 161 19.94 -4.75 1.42
N ASN A 162 20.88 -3.95 0.92
CA ASN A 162 22.00 -4.40 0.08
C ASN A 162 23.35 -4.21 0.79
N SER A 163 23.38 -4.35 2.12
CA SER A 163 24.59 -4.14 2.94
C SER A 163 25.79 -5.00 2.50
N ASN A 164 25.51 -6.16 1.91
CA ASN A 164 26.49 -7.13 1.42
C ASN A 164 26.95 -6.87 -0.04
N GLU A 165 26.36 -5.90 -0.74
CA GLU A 165 26.67 -5.56 -2.13
C GLU A 165 27.10 -4.09 -2.24
N PRO A 166 28.38 -3.78 -1.99
CA PRO A 166 28.88 -2.40 -1.97
C PRO A 166 28.60 -1.63 -3.27
N SER A 167 28.57 -2.31 -4.42
CA SER A 167 28.29 -1.72 -5.74
C SER A 167 26.94 -1.01 -5.81
N LYS A 168 25.93 -1.53 -5.12
CA LYS A 168 24.59 -0.91 -5.04
C LYS A 168 24.58 0.29 -4.09
N ILE A 169 25.41 0.26 -3.05
CA ILE A 169 25.49 1.35 -2.05
C ILE A 169 26.16 2.60 -2.65
N VAL A 170 27.16 2.43 -3.52
CA VAL A 170 27.92 3.56 -4.09
C VAL A 170 27.03 4.56 -4.82
N VAL A 171 25.94 4.11 -5.45
CA VAL A 171 24.99 4.99 -6.14
C VAL A 171 24.38 6.03 -5.21
N HIS A 172 24.23 5.71 -3.91
CA HIS A 172 23.66 6.61 -2.92
C HIS A 172 24.70 7.53 -2.24
N LEU A 173 26.02 7.31 -2.46
CA LEU A 173 27.07 8.11 -1.83
C LEU A 173 27.05 9.58 -2.27
N ASN A 174 26.70 9.85 -3.52
CA ASN A 174 26.62 11.22 -4.04
C ASN A 174 25.55 12.05 -3.33
N ASN A 175 24.51 11.39 -2.82
CA ASN A 175 23.46 12.04 -2.04
C ASN A 175 23.88 12.26 -0.58
N MET A 176 24.80 11.44 -0.05
CA MET A 176 25.31 11.56 1.31
C MET A 176 26.50 12.51 1.45
N PHE A 177 27.29 12.71 0.38
CA PHE A 177 28.55 13.45 0.39
C PHE A 177 28.68 14.37 -0.82
N ALA A 178 28.70 15.68 -0.58
CA ALA A 178 28.76 16.68 -1.65
C ALA A 178 30.04 16.67 -2.51
N ALA A 179 31.15 16.11 -2.00
CA ALA A 179 32.46 16.12 -2.67
C ALA A 179 32.95 14.72 -3.09
N ILE A 180 32.08 13.70 -3.01
CA ILE A 180 32.41 12.33 -3.42
C ILE A 180 31.47 11.98 -4.56
N SER A 181 32.04 11.59 -5.70
CA SER A 181 31.29 11.17 -6.90
C SER A 181 31.22 9.64 -7.06
N GLY A 182 32.10 8.92 -6.36
CA GLY A 182 32.21 7.47 -6.42
C GLY A 182 33.35 6.94 -5.57
N VAL A 183 33.41 5.62 -5.44
CA VAL A 183 34.46 4.91 -4.70
C VAL A 183 34.98 3.80 -5.61
N GLU A 184 36.30 3.72 -5.78
CA GLU A 184 36.94 2.61 -6.48
C GLU A 184 36.98 1.38 -5.57
N MET A 185 36.34 0.30 -5.99
CA MET A 185 36.44 -0.99 -5.32
C MET A 185 37.56 -1.79 -5.95
N THR A 186 38.52 -2.19 -5.12
CA THR A 186 39.52 -3.19 -5.50
C THR A 186 38.98 -4.56 -5.13
N ASP A 187 38.71 -5.41 -6.13
CA ASP A 187 38.38 -6.81 -5.89
C ASP A 187 39.59 -7.50 -5.23
N ALA A 188 39.45 -7.91 -3.97
CA ALA A 188 40.49 -8.61 -3.22
C ALA A 188 40.93 -9.95 -3.85
N THR A 189 40.26 -10.40 -4.92
CA THR A 189 40.62 -11.59 -5.70
C THR A 189 41.63 -11.36 -6.82
N LYS A 190 42.14 -10.13 -7.01
CA LYS A 190 43.16 -9.82 -8.05
C LYS A 190 44.49 -9.28 -7.51
N SER A 191 44.79 -9.48 -6.24
CA SER A 191 46.12 -9.18 -5.68
C SER A 191 46.74 -10.42 -5.03
N ALA A 192 47.13 -11.38 -5.85
CA ALA A 192 48.20 -12.32 -5.52
C ALA A 192 49.16 -12.34 -6.72
N PRO A 193 50.38 -11.78 -6.58
CA PRO A 193 51.46 -12.01 -7.55
C PRO A 193 51.96 -13.46 -7.50
#